data_AF-A0A7N2MAT2-F1
#
_entry.id   AF-A0A7N2MAT2-F1
#
_cell.length_a   1.000
_cell.length_b   1.000
_cell.length_c   1.000
_cell.angle_alpha   90.00
_cell.angle_beta   90.00
_cell.angle_gamma   90.00
#
_symmetry.space_group_name_H-M   'P 1'
#
loop_
_entity.id
_entity.type
_entity.pdbx_description
1 polymer ?
#
loop_
_entity_poly.entity_id
_entity_poly.type
_entity_poly.pdbx_seq_one_letter_code
_entity_poly.pdbx_strand_id
1 'polypeptide(L)'
;MANSTKEAGNSKVQLLDSGNLVLREENEEKPENYSWQSFDYPSDTWLPGMKVGWDFRTGLERCLTAWKSLDDPSLGELSWGIELHDYLEIVMKKGSNKFFRIGPWNGRVFSGAPKLRATLVYDFSFVSNKDELYFMFHMINTSLISRAVLNQT
;
A
#
# COMPACT_ATOMS: atom_id res chain seq x y z
N MET A 1 -19.31 -17.63 34.14
CA MET A 1 -19.18 -16.98 32.82
C MET A 1 -18.91 -15.51 33.06
N ALA A 2 -17.68 -15.05 32.84
CA ALA A 2 -17.36 -13.63 32.95
C ALA A 2 -17.67 -12.96 31.60
N ASN A 3 -18.69 -12.09 31.58
CA ASN A 3 -18.95 -11.23 30.44
C ASN A 3 -18.01 -10.02 30.57
N SER A 4 -16.91 -10.03 29.84
CA SER A 4 -16.09 -8.83 29.66
C SER A 4 -16.69 -8.03 28.51
N THR A 5 -17.63 -7.15 28.82
CA THR A 5 -17.89 -5.99 27.98
C THR A 5 -16.66 -5.10 28.08
N LYS A 6 -15.73 -5.20 27.11
CA LYS A 6 -14.82 -4.08 26.86
C LYS A 6 -15.72 -2.89 26.55
N GLU A 7 -15.74 -1.89 27.43
CA GLU A 7 -16.24 -0.58 27.03
C GLU A 7 -15.54 -0.23 25.72
N ALA A 8 -16.33 0.05 24.68
CA ALA A 8 -15.78 0.61 23.46
C ALA A 8 -15.18 1.95 23.86
N GLY A 9 -13.88 1.97 24.12
CA GLY A 9 -13.14 3.19 24.41
C GLY A 9 -13.47 4.21 23.33
N ASN A 10 -13.66 5.47 23.73
CA ASN A 10 -13.98 6.55 22.80
C ASN A 10 -13.06 6.46 21.59
N SER A 11 -13.64 6.13 20.43
CA SER A 11 -12.89 5.96 19.19
C SER A 11 -13.01 7.23 18.37
N LYS A 12 -11.91 7.67 17.78
CA LYS A 12 -11.87 8.85 16.90
C LYS A 12 -11.39 8.48 15.51
N VAL A 13 -12.00 9.12 14.52
CA VAL A 13 -11.56 9.10 13.14
C VAL A 13 -10.70 10.33 12.91
N GLN A 14 -9.52 10.15 12.32
CA GLN A 14 -8.59 11.24 12.05
C GLN A 14 -7.97 11.08 10.67
N LEU A 15 -7.93 12.17 9.90
CA LEU A 15 -7.11 12.27 8.70
C LEU A 15 -5.73 12.79 9.09
N LEU A 16 -4.68 12.03 8.78
CA LEU A 16 -3.29 12.42 9.02
C LEU A 16 -2.76 13.29 7.88
N ASP A 17 -1.68 14.04 8.13
CA ASP A 17 -1.02 14.87 7.11
C ASP A 17 -0.49 14.05 5.91
N SER A 18 -0.27 12.75 6.10
CA SER A 18 0.08 11.82 5.02
C SER A 18 -1.08 11.51 4.06
N GLY A 19 -2.31 11.90 4.41
CA GLY A 19 -3.53 11.49 3.71
C GLY A 19 -4.12 10.17 4.22
N ASN A 20 -3.50 9.51 5.19
CA ASN A 20 -4.05 8.30 5.78
C ASN A 20 -5.21 8.64 6.73
N LEU A 21 -6.41 8.16 6.41
CA LEU A 21 -7.56 8.18 7.31
C LEU A 21 -7.45 7.00 8.27
N VAL A 22 -7.43 7.28 9.58
CA VAL A 22 -7.24 6.27 10.62
C VAL A 22 -8.37 6.28 11.64
N LEU A 23 -8.70 5.09 12.15
CA LEU A 23 -9.55 4.89 13.31
C LEU A 23 -8.67 4.45 14.48
N ARG A 24 -8.70 5.20 15.59
CA ARG A 24 -7.92 4.90 16.78
C ARG A 24 -8.67 5.22 18.06
N GLU A 25 -8.30 4.59 19.15
CA GLU A 25 -8.81 4.94 20.47
C GLU A 25 -8.29 6.33 20.88
N GLU A 26 -9.13 7.10 21.58
CA GLU A 26 -8.85 8.49 21.95
C GLU A 26 -7.65 8.60 22.89
N ASN A 27 -7.54 7.64 23.81
CA ASN A 27 -6.50 7.54 24.84
C ASN A 27 -5.32 6.66 24.42
N GLU A 28 -5.23 6.26 23.14
CA GLU A 28 -4.09 5.48 22.66
C GLU A 28 -2.86 6.37 22.50
N GLU A 29 -1.89 6.17 23.38
CA GLU A 29 -0.63 6.90 23.40
C GLU A 29 0.40 6.29 22.44
N LYS A 30 0.24 5.02 22.03
CA LYS A 30 1.17 4.39 21.11
C LYS A 30 1.01 5.00 19.71
N PRO A 31 2.10 5.53 19.12
CA PRO A 31 2.07 5.93 17.73
C PRO A 31 1.73 4.70 16.86
N GLU A 32 0.90 4.91 15.84
CA GLU A 32 0.55 3.92 14.82
C GLU A 32 -0.25 2.69 15.28
N ASN A 33 -0.76 2.65 16.53
CA ASN A 33 -1.69 1.60 16.94
C ASN A 33 -3.13 1.91 16.47
N TYR A 34 -3.37 1.72 15.17
CA TYR A 34 -4.68 1.96 14.56
C TYR A 34 -5.53 0.70 14.56
N SER A 35 -6.81 0.82 14.89
CA SER A 35 -7.78 -0.26 14.73
C SER A 35 -8.16 -0.47 13.26
N TRP A 36 -8.06 0.60 12.46
CA TRP A 36 -8.23 0.59 11.01
C TRP A 36 -7.48 1.77 10.37
N GLN A 37 -7.00 1.59 9.14
CA GLN A 37 -6.42 2.67 8.35
C GLN A 37 -6.72 2.51 6.85
N SER A 38 -6.90 3.63 6.16
CA SER A 38 -7.17 3.66 4.73
C SER A 38 -6.02 3.13 3.88
N PHE A 39 -4.78 3.31 4.33
CA PHE A 39 -3.58 2.85 3.61
C PHE A 39 -3.48 1.32 3.49
N ASP A 40 -4.24 0.58 4.30
CA ASP A 40 -4.37 -0.88 4.20
C ASP A 40 -5.33 -1.33 3.09
N TYR A 41 -6.17 -0.41 2.59
CA TYR A 41 -7.19 -0.67 1.56
C TYR A 41 -7.08 0.34 0.42
N PRO A 42 -5.96 0.35 -0.32
CA PRO A 42 -5.77 1.26 -1.44
C PRO A 42 -6.80 1.05 -2.57
N SER A 43 -7.09 2.12 -3.30
CA SER A 43 -7.85 2.09 -4.55
C SER A 43 -6.87 2.06 -5.75
N ASP A 44 -6.94 3.03 -6.67
CA ASP A 44 -6.09 3.12 -7.85
C ASP A 44 -4.78 3.88 -7.61
N THR A 45 -4.69 4.59 -6.49
CA THR A 45 -3.64 5.58 -6.22
C THR A 45 -2.69 5.12 -5.12
N TRP A 46 -1.39 5.29 -5.38
CA TRP A 46 -0.30 5.06 -4.44
C TRP A 46 0.31 6.39 -4.02
N LEU A 47 0.25 6.68 -2.72
CA LEU A 47 0.78 7.89 -2.07
C LEU A 47 2.08 7.60 -1.32
N PRO A 48 2.88 8.64 -1.03
CA PRO A 48 4.07 8.48 -0.21
C PRO A 48 3.72 7.88 1.16
N GLY A 49 4.50 6.88 1.61
CA GLY A 49 4.25 6.18 2.88
C GLY A 49 3.22 5.05 2.81
N MET A 50 2.54 4.85 1.68
CA MET A 50 1.69 3.67 1.48
C MET A 50 2.53 2.43 1.17
N LYS A 51 2.17 1.30 1.78
CA LYS A 51 2.78 -0.01 1.52
C LYS A 51 1.98 -0.75 0.45
N VAL A 52 2.65 -1.22 -0.59
CA VAL A 52 2.09 -2.20 -1.54
C VAL A 52 2.79 -3.53 -1.33
N GLY A 53 2.03 -4.58 -1.03
CA GLY A 53 2.55 -5.87 -0.62
C GLY A 53 1.73 -6.53 0.48
N TRP A 54 2.35 -7.35 1.30
CA TRP A 54 1.73 -8.23 2.26
C TRP A 54 2.09 -7.88 3.70
N ASP A 55 1.09 -7.87 4.57
CA ASP A 55 1.28 -8.05 6.00
C ASP A 55 1.03 -9.52 6.33
N PHE A 56 2.09 -10.26 6.66
CA PHE A 56 2.00 -11.69 6.94
C PHE A 56 1.39 -11.97 8.32
N ARG A 57 1.39 -10.99 9.23
CA ARG A 57 0.80 -11.14 10.57
C ARG A 57 -0.73 -11.16 10.51
N THR A 58 -1.29 -10.35 9.62
CA THR A 58 -2.75 -10.24 9.41
C THR A 58 -3.26 -11.01 8.20
N GLY A 59 -2.36 -11.40 7.29
CA GLY A 59 -2.71 -12.02 6.00
C GLY A 59 -3.24 -11.03 4.97
N LEU A 60 -3.09 -9.72 5.22
CA LEU A 60 -3.61 -8.66 4.36
C LEU A 60 -2.71 -8.41 3.15
N GLU A 61 -3.29 -8.49 1.95
CA GLU A 61 -2.68 -8.03 0.71
C GLU A 61 -3.09 -6.58 0.42
N ARG A 62 -2.10 -5.70 0.24
CA ARG A 62 -2.25 -4.32 -0.23
C ARG A 62 -1.85 -4.25 -1.70
N CYS A 63 -2.82 -4.08 -2.58
CA CYS A 63 -2.60 -3.93 -4.02
C CYS A 63 -3.46 -2.80 -4.58
N LEU A 64 -2.98 -2.11 -5.61
CA LEU A 64 -3.78 -1.12 -6.31
C LEU A 64 -4.75 -1.82 -7.26
N THR A 65 -5.96 -1.28 -7.37
CA THR A 65 -6.93 -1.68 -8.40
C THR A 65 -7.38 -0.44 -9.15
N ALA A 66 -7.23 -0.46 -10.47
CA ALA A 66 -7.63 0.63 -11.34
C ALA A 66 -9.13 0.89 -11.22
N TRP A 67 -9.53 2.13 -11.46
CA TRP A 67 -10.93 2.45 -11.73
C TRP A 67 -11.38 1.85 -13.05
N LYS A 68 -12.65 1.49 -13.14
CA LYS A 68 -13.26 0.95 -14.36
C LYS A 68 -13.23 1.96 -15.51
N SER A 69 -13.42 3.24 -15.21
CA SER A 69 -13.22 4.37 -16.13
C SER A 69 -12.94 5.65 -15.35
N LEU A 70 -12.62 6.75 -16.06
CA LEU A 70 -12.38 8.06 -15.43
C LEU A 70 -13.56 8.56 -14.57
N ASP A 71 -14.79 8.21 -14.98
CA ASP A 71 -16.03 8.65 -14.33
C ASP A 71 -16.67 7.55 -13.45
N ASP A 72 -16.11 6.33 -13.45
CA ASP A 72 -16.62 5.18 -12.70
C ASP A 72 -15.52 4.61 -11.79
N PRO A 73 -15.51 4.99 -10.48
CA PRO A 73 -14.51 4.54 -9.52
C PRO A 73 -14.72 3.11 -9.03
N SER A 74 -15.68 2.36 -9.59
CA SER A 74 -15.82 0.93 -9.30
C SER A 74 -14.60 0.13 -9.76
N LEU A 75 -14.47 -1.09 -9.22
CA LEU A 75 -13.33 -1.95 -9.48
C LEU A 75 -13.17 -2.23 -10.98
N GLY A 76 -12.03 -1.81 -11.51
CA GLY A 76 -11.58 -2.11 -12.85
C GLY A 76 -11.01 -3.53 -12.98
N GLU A 77 -10.46 -3.81 -14.16
CA GLU A 77 -9.83 -5.10 -14.46
C GLU A 77 -8.33 -5.12 -14.15
N LEU A 78 -7.68 -3.95 -14.10
CA LEU A 78 -6.25 -3.87 -13.83
C LEU A 78 -5.97 -3.80 -12.34
N SER A 79 -5.06 -4.66 -11.88
CA SER A 79 -4.50 -4.60 -10.53
C SER A 79 -2.98 -4.62 -10.55
N TRP A 80 -2.37 -4.02 -9.54
CA TRP A 80 -0.92 -3.93 -9.39
C TRP A 80 -0.51 -4.21 -7.95
N GLY A 81 0.34 -5.22 -7.76
CA GLY A 81 0.73 -5.68 -6.43
C GLY A 81 1.88 -6.68 -6.47
N ILE A 82 2.27 -7.18 -5.30
CA ILE A 82 3.31 -8.20 -5.16
C ILE A 82 2.68 -9.58 -5.12
N GLU A 83 3.13 -10.48 -5.97
CA GLU A 83 2.65 -11.86 -5.99
C GLU A 83 3.60 -12.80 -5.23
N LEU A 84 3.04 -13.55 -4.29
CA LEU A 84 3.73 -14.60 -3.53
C LEU A 84 3.63 -15.92 -4.30
N HIS A 85 4.60 -16.25 -5.13
CA HIS A 85 4.78 -17.60 -5.69
C HIS A 85 6.24 -18.01 -5.48
N ASP A 86 6.90 -18.60 -6.48
CA ASP A 86 8.27 -19.09 -6.38
C ASP A 86 9.32 -17.97 -6.23
N TYR A 87 8.98 -16.76 -6.67
CA TYR A 87 9.81 -15.56 -6.57
C TYR A 87 8.95 -14.34 -6.29
N LEU A 88 9.46 -13.42 -5.46
CA LEU A 88 8.80 -12.15 -5.17
C LEU A 88 8.87 -11.24 -6.39
N GLU A 89 7.72 -10.97 -6.99
CA GLU A 89 7.63 -10.11 -8.15
C GLU A 89 6.48 -9.14 -8.03
N ILE A 90 6.72 -7.90 -8.45
CA ILE A 90 5.65 -6.96 -8.71
C ILE A 90 5.04 -7.28 -10.07
N VAL A 91 3.74 -7.52 -10.08
CA VAL A 91 2.98 -7.90 -11.26
C VAL A 91 1.82 -6.93 -11.46
N MET A 92 1.54 -6.65 -12.73
CA MET A 92 0.28 -6.06 -13.14
C MET A 92 -0.58 -7.16 -13.75
N LYS A 93 -1.80 -7.32 -13.24
CA LYS A 93 -2.77 -8.30 -13.72
C LYS A 93 -3.92 -7.58 -14.41
N LYS A 94 -4.48 -8.21 -15.45
CA LYS A 94 -5.76 -7.86 -16.05
C LYS A 94 -6.71 -9.02 -15.80
N GLY A 95 -7.64 -8.86 -14.85
CA GLY A 95 -8.40 -9.96 -14.28
C GLY A 95 -7.45 -11.00 -13.67
N SER A 96 -7.56 -12.26 -14.09
CA SER A 96 -6.68 -13.34 -13.64
C SER A 96 -5.36 -13.45 -14.42
N ASN A 97 -5.20 -12.71 -15.53
CA ASN A 97 -4.06 -12.85 -16.41
C ASN A 97 -2.95 -11.85 -16.04
N LYS A 98 -1.70 -12.32 -15.97
CA LYS A 98 -0.55 -11.43 -15.80
C LYS A 98 -0.32 -10.65 -17.09
N PHE A 99 -0.49 -9.33 -17.04
CA PHE A 99 -0.32 -8.43 -18.18
C PHE A 99 1.12 -7.94 -18.29
N PHE A 100 1.74 -7.62 -17.15
CA PHE A 100 3.11 -7.11 -17.10
C PHE A 100 3.84 -7.59 -15.84
N ARG A 101 5.14 -7.82 -15.96
CA ARG A 101 6.02 -8.22 -14.85
C ARG A 101 7.16 -7.23 -14.73
N ILE A 102 7.28 -6.60 -13.56
CA ILE A 102 8.42 -5.76 -13.21
C ILE A 102 9.64 -6.63 -12.85
N GLY A 103 9.42 -7.90 -12.50
CA GLY A 103 10.48 -8.85 -12.16
C GLY A 103 10.98 -8.69 -10.72
N PRO A 104 11.97 -9.51 -10.31
CA PRO A 104 12.43 -9.55 -8.93
C PRO A 104 13.25 -8.32 -8.53
N TRP A 105 13.25 -8.05 -7.22
CA TRP A 105 14.13 -7.06 -6.59
C TRP A 105 15.57 -7.59 -6.52
N ASN A 106 16.54 -6.83 -7.04
CA ASN A 106 17.96 -7.24 -7.04
C ASN A 106 18.79 -6.65 -5.89
N GLY A 107 18.14 -6.09 -4.86
CA GLY A 107 18.79 -5.37 -3.76
C GLY A 107 18.98 -3.87 -4.00
N ARG A 108 18.77 -3.38 -5.23
CA ARG A 108 18.86 -1.95 -5.57
C ARG A 108 17.69 -1.44 -6.42
N VAL A 109 17.26 -2.22 -7.40
CA VAL A 109 16.18 -1.90 -8.34
C VAL A 109 15.43 -3.17 -8.72
N PHE A 110 14.23 -3.01 -9.26
CA PHE A 110 13.57 -4.11 -9.96
C PHE A 110 14.18 -4.32 -11.34
N SER A 111 14.37 -5.58 -11.73
CA SER A 111 15.04 -5.95 -12.98
C SER A 111 14.35 -5.39 -14.25
N GLY A 112 13.02 -5.36 -14.26
CA GLY A 112 12.19 -4.82 -15.34
C GLY A 112 11.90 -3.33 -15.24
N ALA A 113 12.35 -2.65 -14.18
CA ALA A 113 12.21 -1.20 -14.01
C ALA A 113 13.52 -0.54 -13.55
N PRO A 114 14.62 -0.65 -14.32
CA PRO A 114 15.94 -0.17 -13.89
C PRO A 114 16.03 1.36 -13.77
N LYS A 115 15.07 2.09 -14.35
CA LYS A 115 14.94 3.55 -14.23
C LYS A 115 14.22 3.99 -12.95
N LEU A 116 13.52 3.08 -12.27
CA LEU A 116 12.85 3.34 -11.01
C LEU A 116 13.91 3.35 -9.88
N ARG A 117 14.59 4.48 -9.74
CA ARG A 117 15.67 4.69 -8.77
C ARG A 117 15.34 5.86 -7.85
N ALA A 118 15.98 5.88 -6.69
CA ALA A 118 16.02 7.04 -5.83
C ALA A 118 16.50 8.27 -6.60
N THR A 119 15.84 9.40 -6.37
CA THR A 119 16.19 10.71 -6.95
C THR A 119 16.35 11.71 -5.81
N LEU A 120 16.65 12.98 -6.11
CA LEU A 120 16.62 14.05 -5.10
C LEU A 120 15.19 14.39 -4.63
N VAL A 121 14.16 13.86 -5.30
CA VAL A 121 12.75 14.17 -5.02
C VAL A 121 12.09 13.07 -4.19
N TYR A 122 12.37 11.79 -4.50
CA TYR A 122 11.77 10.64 -3.85
C TYR A 122 12.75 9.46 -3.74
N ASP A 123 12.50 8.60 -2.76
CA ASP A 123 13.22 7.35 -2.50
C ASP A 123 12.24 6.17 -2.41
N PHE A 124 12.77 4.95 -2.48
CA PHE A 124 11.99 3.72 -2.36
C PHE A 124 12.53 2.81 -1.27
N SER A 125 11.61 2.17 -0.55
CA SER A 125 11.90 1.12 0.42
C SER A 125 11.28 -0.19 -0.04
N PHE A 126 12.09 -1.24 -0.05
CA PHE A 126 11.65 -2.61 -0.26
C PHE A 126 12.04 -3.43 0.96
N VAL A 127 11.04 -3.95 1.67
CA VAL A 127 11.24 -4.77 2.87
C VAL A 127 10.66 -6.14 2.61
N SER A 128 11.43 -7.18 2.96
CA SER A 128 11.01 -8.57 2.89
C SER A 128 11.52 -9.29 4.12
N ASN A 129 10.65 -9.54 5.09
CA ASN A 129 10.97 -10.28 6.32
C ASN A 129 9.80 -11.21 6.70
N LYS A 130 9.88 -11.81 7.90
CA LYS A 130 8.88 -12.77 8.39
C LYS A 130 7.51 -12.15 8.71
N ASP A 131 7.47 -10.84 8.96
CA ASP A 131 6.28 -10.13 9.43
C ASP A 131 5.59 -9.39 8.27
N GLU A 132 6.37 -8.83 7.34
CA GLU A 132 5.85 -8.07 6.21
C GLU A 132 6.75 -8.12 4.97
N LEU A 133 6.11 -7.96 3.82
CA LEU A 133 6.72 -7.78 2.51
C LEU A 133 6.08 -6.57 1.85
N TYR A 134 6.83 -5.52 1.57
CA TYR A 134 6.23 -4.37 0.87
C TYR A 134 7.23 -3.60 0.04
N PHE A 135 6.66 -2.86 -0.91
CA PHE A 135 7.28 -1.78 -1.63
C PHE A 135 6.58 -0.47 -1.25
N MET A 136 7.37 0.55 -0.93
CA MET A 136 6.92 1.86 -0.48
C MET A 136 7.79 2.93 -1.13
N PHE A 137 7.21 4.09 -1.43
CA PHE A 137 8.00 5.27 -1.81
C PHE A 137 7.82 6.40 -0.79
N HIS A 138 8.85 7.23 -0.67
CA HIS A 138 8.90 8.37 0.23
C HIS A 138 9.30 9.62 -0.53
N MET A 139 8.78 10.77 -0.10
CA MET A 139 9.22 12.06 -0.62
C MET A 139 10.40 12.57 0.20
N ILE A 140 11.52 12.88 -0.46
CA ILE A 140 12.65 13.60 0.15
C ILE A 140 12.34 15.09 0.18
N ASN A 141 11.78 15.62 -0.91
CA ASN A 141 11.30 17.00 -0.96
C ASN A 141 9.81 17.05 -0.60
N THR A 142 9.51 17.39 0.65
CA THR A 142 8.13 17.45 1.18
C THR A 142 7.31 18.63 0.66
N SER A 143 7.92 19.58 -0.05
CA SER A 143 7.21 20.70 -0.69
C SER A 143 6.58 20.31 -2.03
N LEU A 144 6.91 19.13 -2.57
CA LEU A 144 6.35 18.61 -3.80
C LEU A 144 5.28 17.56 -3.51
N ILE A 145 4.21 17.57 -4.31
CA ILE A 145 3.16 16.55 -4.26
C ILE A 145 3.41 15.56 -5.40
N SER A 146 3.52 14.28 -5.05
CA SER A 146 3.66 13.18 -6.01
C SER A 146 2.71 12.06 -5.66
N ARG A 147 2.13 11.43 -6.68
CA ARG A 147 1.32 10.21 -6.57
C ARG A 147 1.51 9.37 -7.82
N ALA A 148 1.41 8.05 -7.67
CA ALA A 148 1.28 7.14 -8.80
C ALA A 148 -0.17 6.66 -8.90
N VAL A 149 -0.72 6.63 -10.10
CA VAL A 149 -2.11 6.21 -10.35
C VAL A 149 -2.10 5.06 -11.36
N LEU A 150 -2.78 3.97 -11.03
CA LEU A 150 -2.98 2.84 -11.93
C LEU A 150 -4.21 3.11 -12.78
N ASN A 151 -4.01 3.47 -14.06
CA ASN A 151 -5.10 3.69 -14.99
C ASN A 151 -5.44 2.43 -15.79
N GLN A 152 -6.72 2.25 -16.12
CA GLN A 152 -7.21 1.15 -16.97
C GLN A 152 -6.97 1.39 -18.47
N THR A 153 -6.74 2.64 -18.87
CA THR A 153 -6.65 3.07 -20.29
C THR A 153 -5.35 3.79 -20.59
#